data_AF-A0A4Q7BNA8-F1
#
_entry.id   AF-A0A4Q7BNA8-F1
#
_cell.length_a   1.000
_cell.length_b   1.000
_cell.length_c   1.000
_cell.angle_alpha   90.00
_cell.angle_beta   90.00
_cell.angle_gamma   90.00
#
_symmetry.space_group_name_H-M   'P 1'
#
loop_
_entity.id
_entity.type
_entity.pdbx_description
1 polymer ?
#
loop_
_entity_poly.entity_id
_entity_poly.type
_entity_poly.pdbx_seq_one_letter_code
_entity_poly.pdbx_strand_id
1 'polypeptide(L)'
;MKQTQNITTAQPYLTILPDNEEVFASSDMFLTKHMLPLVSINLSAVNPKWQGLIHLVNPVEPADSYIGDYTPEYHNEFAGQNWFILQLDENNHYQWLGQRRYFILENENHQEICFGQMQPHSDAMHKDYLKVKARFKETGEMISSSHLKFDLEFRKQHPNILLNWIGGEFSVSNYISPLDQYFNLQFINRRTDDEEVHVYDKQDRRYYFIACASGWQYCTSGADDILMYYQPETKRVLFTFDWT
;
A
#
# COMPACT_ATOMS: atom_id res chain seq x y z
N MET A 1 16.74 7.21 -9.04
CA MET A 1 17.20 5.83 -9.36
C MET A 1 16.58 5.41 -10.68
N LYS A 2 17.15 4.41 -11.39
CA LYS A 2 16.49 3.84 -12.58
C LYS A 2 15.22 3.11 -12.15
N GLN A 3 14.08 3.62 -12.58
CA GLN A 3 12.76 3.01 -12.46
C GLN A 3 12.77 1.59 -13.02
N THR A 4 12.13 0.66 -12.30
CA THR A 4 11.87 -0.71 -12.77
C THR A 4 10.38 -1.00 -12.63
N GLN A 5 9.78 -1.52 -13.69
CA GLN A 5 8.34 -1.79 -13.76
C GLN A 5 8.06 -3.27 -14.00
N ASN A 6 6.83 -3.69 -13.69
CA ASN A 6 6.29 -5.03 -13.96
C ASN A 6 7.19 -6.15 -13.41
N ILE A 7 7.52 -6.05 -12.13
CA ILE A 7 8.35 -7.05 -11.44
C ILE A 7 7.47 -8.28 -11.19
N THR A 8 7.77 -9.38 -11.85
CA THR A 8 6.97 -10.62 -11.79
C THR A 8 7.69 -11.77 -11.07
N THR A 9 8.96 -11.58 -10.71
CA THR A 9 9.79 -12.58 -10.04
C THR A 9 10.41 -12.02 -8.76
N ALA A 10 10.54 -12.87 -7.74
CA ALA A 10 11.13 -12.47 -6.47
C ALA A 10 12.56 -11.94 -6.68
N GLN A 11 12.84 -10.79 -6.10
CA GLN A 11 14.15 -10.14 -6.15
C GLN A 11 14.84 -10.28 -4.79
N PRO A 12 16.18 -10.30 -4.72
CA PRO A 12 16.91 -10.49 -3.46
C PRO A 12 16.68 -9.36 -2.44
N TYR A 13 16.21 -8.21 -2.89
CA TYR A 13 15.87 -7.06 -2.05
C TYR A 13 14.39 -7.02 -1.65
N LEU A 14 13.61 -8.07 -1.96
CA LEU A 14 12.19 -8.19 -1.66
C LEU A 14 11.92 -9.40 -0.76
N THR A 15 11.04 -9.21 0.23
CA THR A 15 10.39 -10.29 0.97
C THR A 15 8.92 -10.27 0.63
N ILE A 16 8.44 -11.30 -0.06
CA ILE A 16 7.05 -11.40 -0.53
C ILE A 16 6.18 -11.99 0.57
N LEU A 17 5.02 -11.37 0.82
CA LEU A 17 4.02 -11.79 1.79
C LEU A 17 4.60 -12.00 3.21
N PRO A 18 5.31 -10.99 3.77
CA PRO A 18 5.91 -11.10 5.09
C PRO A 18 4.86 -11.43 6.18
N ASP A 19 5.32 -11.97 7.30
CA ASP A 19 4.47 -12.16 8.46
C ASP A 19 4.13 -10.82 9.12
N ASN A 20 2.98 -10.77 9.81
CA ASN A 20 2.47 -9.53 10.38
C ASN A 20 3.43 -8.95 11.42
N GLU A 21 4.07 -9.83 12.20
CA GLU A 21 5.02 -9.50 13.26
C GLU A 21 6.33 -8.91 12.72
N GLU A 22 6.64 -9.12 11.43
CA GLU A 22 7.79 -8.52 10.74
C GLU A 22 7.45 -7.14 10.15
N VAL A 23 6.17 -6.74 10.18
CA VAL A 23 5.68 -5.51 9.53
C VAL A 23 5.09 -4.53 10.53
N PHE A 24 4.35 -5.00 11.54
CA PHE A 24 3.66 -4.13 12.50
C PHE A 24 4.30 -4.23 13.88
N ALA A 25 4.41 -3.08 14.55
CA ALA A 25 4.93 -3.04 15.91
C ALA A 25 3.98 -3.80 16.85
N SER A 26 4.53 -4.42 17.89
CA SER A 26 3.73 -5.18 18.86
C SER A 26 2.62 -4.35 19.53
N SER A 27 2.83 -3.04 19.70
CA SER A 27 1.84 -2.06 20.18
C SER A 27 0.67 -1.83 19.22
N ASP A 28 0.87 -2.10 17.94
CA ASP A 28 -0.01 -1.72 16.83
C ASP A 28 -0.51 -2.92 16.02
N MET A 29 -0.46 -4.12 16.60
CA MET A 29 -0.96 -5.35 15.98
C MET A 29 -2.45 -5.32 15.62
N PHE A 30 -3.22 -4.34 16.11
CA PHE A 30 -4.58 -4.11 15.62
C PHE A 30 -4.62 -3.79 14.11
N LEU A 31 -3.52 -3.25 13.54
CA LEU A 31 -3.38 -3.01 12.11
C LEU A 31 -3.52 -4.28 11.27
N THR A 32 -3.24 -5.46 11.83
CA THR A 32 -3.44 -6.74 11.13
C THR A 32 -4.88 -7.01 10.72
N LYS A 33 -5.85 -6.34 11.36
CA LYS A 33 -7.26 -6.39 10.95
C LYS A 33 -7.53 -5.53 9.71
N HIS A 34 -6.74 -4.47 9.50
CA HIS A 34 -7.03 -3.40 8.55
C HIS A 34 -6.03 -3.30 7.40
N MET A 35 -4.89 -4.00 7.48
CA MET A 35 -3.83 -3.94 6.50
C MET A 35 -3.22 -5.33 6.25
N LEU A 36 -3.01 -5.65 4.99
CA LEU A 36 -2.40 -6.88 4.51
C LEU A 36 -0.97 -6.59 4.04
N PRO A 37 0.07 -7.13 4.69
CA PRO A 37 1.44 -6.98 4.21
C PRO A 37 1.66 -7.63 2.84
N LEU A 38 2.13 -6.88 1.86
CA LEU A 38 2.33 -7.40 0.50
C LEU A 38 3.79 -7.76 0.25
N VAL A 39 4.68 -6.79 0.44
CA VAL A 39 6.09 -6.90 0.08
C VAL A 39 6.93 -6.02 1.02
N SER A 40 7.93 -6.60 1.69
CA SER A 40 9.01 -5.83 2.32
C SER A 40 10.10 -5.54 1.30
N ILE A 41 10.63 -4.32 1.30
CA ILE A 41 11.61 -3.81 0.35
C ILE A 41 12.82 -3.32 1.13
N ASN A 42 14.03 -3.74 0.74
CA ASN A 42 15.24 -3.13 1.26
C ASN A 42 15.41 -1.72 0.68
N LEU A 43 15.41 -0.70 1.53
CA LEU A 43 15.49 0.71 1.11
C LEU A 43 16.74 1.02 0.28
N SER A 44 17.84 0.28 0.47
CA SER A 44 19.06 0.42 -0.35
C SER A 44 18.84 0.11 -1.83
N ALA A 45 17.81 -0.69 -2.14
CA ALA A 45 17.39 -0.99 -3.49
C ALA A 45 16.62 0.15 -4.17
N VAL A 46 16.25 1.22 -3.43
CA VAL A 46 15.70 2.48 -3.98
C VAL A 46 16.71 3.62 -3.91
N ASN A 47 17.50 3.67 -2.84
CA ASN A 47 18.58 4.63 -2.67
C ASN A 47 19.71 3.99 -1.86
N PRO A 48 20.92 3.80 -2.42
CA PRO A 48 22.02 3.11 -1.72
C PRO A 48 22.43 3.72 -0.37
N LYS A 49 22.05 4.99 -0.10
CA LYS A 49 22.32 5.66 1.17
C LYS A 49 21.28 5.34 2.25
N TRP A 50 20.10 4.84 1.88
CA TRP A 50 19.07 4.44 2.83
C TRP A 50 19.30 3.00 3.29
N GLN A 51 18.87 2.73 4.52
CA GLN A 51 19.09 1.46 5.21
C GLN A 51 17.79 1.03 5.88
N GLY A 52 17.63 -0.28 6.07
CA GLY A 52 16.43 -0.86 6.68
C GLY A 52 15.42 -1.37 5.65
N LEU A 53 14.32 -1.87 6.19
CA LEU A 53 13.19 -2.38 5.42
C LEU A 53 12.04 -1.36 5.43
N ILE A 54 11.23 -1.41 4.38
CA ILE A 54 9.96 -0.70 4.29
C ILE A 54 8.92 -1.65 3.68
N HIS A 55 7.67 -1.59 4.10
CA HIS A 55 6.69 -2.61 3.78
C HIS A 55 5.52 -2.02 2.98
N LEU A 56 5.28 -2.51 1.77
CA LEU A 56 4.07 -2.20 1.04
C LEU A 56 2.90 -2.97 1.67
N VAL A 57 1.81 -2.28 2.00
CA VAL A 57 0.61 -2.87 2.63
C VAL A 57 -0.64 -2.53 1.81
N ASN A 58 -1.55 -3.48 1.68
CA ASN A 58 -2.88 -3.24 1.11
C ASN A 58 -3.87 -2.95 2.26
N PRO A 59 -4.53 -1.79 2.30
CA PRO A 59 -5.61 -1.61 3.25
C PRO A 59 -6.78 -2.56 2.91
N VAL A 60 -7.47 -3.03 3.95
CA VAL A 60 -8.64 -3.92 3.86
C VAL A 60 -9.92 -3.13 3.62
N GLU A 61 -9.87 -1.82 3.84
CA GLU A 61 -10.92 -0.86 3.48
C GLU A 61 -10.40 0.08 2.39
N PRO A 62 -11.29 0.57 1.52
CA PRO A 62 -12.74 0.53 1.67
C PRO A 62 -13.42 -0.63 0.94
N ALA A 63 -14.64 -0.96 1.38
CA ALA A 63 -15.54 -1.82 0.61
C ALA A 63 -16.13 -1.11 -0.62
N ASP A 64 -16.25 0.22 -0.54
CA ASP A 64 -16.73 1.14 -1.58
C ASP A 64 -16.12 2.53 -1.32
N SER A 65 -15.90 3.33 -2.38
CA SER A 65 -15.29 4.68 -2.30
C SER A 65 -13.78 4.70 -1.94
N TYR A 66 -13.27 5.73 -1.25
CA TYR A 66 -11.88 5.76 -0.74
C TYR A 66 -11.76 5.43 0.75
N ILE A 67 -10.57 4.96 1.15
CA ILE A 67 -10.26 4.78 2.57
C ILE A 67 -10.38 6.13 3.29
N GLY A 68 -11.01 6.12 4.46
CA GLY A 68 -11.27 7.33 5.24
C GLY A 68 -12.49 8.16 4.81
N ASP A 69 -13.19 7.82 3.71
CA ASP A 69 -14.37 8.59 3.25
C ASP A 69 -15.51 8.61 4.26
N TYR A 70 -15.70 7.47 4.93
CA TYR A 70 -16.80 7.30 5.88
C TYR A 70 -16.47 7.72 7.32
N THR A 71 -15.25 8.18 7.58
CA THR A 71 -14.75 8.51 8.92
C THR A 71 -14.06 9.89 9.00
N PRO A 72 -14.57 10.96 8.36
CA PRO A 72 -13.91 12.27 8.33
C PRO A 72 -13.70 12.88 9.72
N GLU A 73 -14.54 12.56 10.70
CA GLU A 73 -14.40 13.03 12.09
C GLU A 73 -13.16 12.45 12.82
N TYR A 74 -12.57 11.39 12.29
CA TYR A 74 -11.39 10.73 12.86
C TYR A 74 -10.10 11.05 12.10
N HIS A 75 -10.16 11.90 11.06
CA HIS A 75 -8.99 12.39 10.35
C HIS A 75 -8.10 13.24 11.28
N ASN A 76 -6.80 13.22 11.01
CA ASN A 76 -5.81 14.07 11.68
C ASN A 76 -4.62 14.35 10.76
N GLU A 77 -3.51 14.89 11.28
CA GLU A 77 -2.33 15.19 10.47
C GLU A 77 -1.61 13.94 9.89
N PHE A 78 -2.04 12.73 10.25
CA PHE A 78 -1.45 11.47 9.81
C PHE A 78 -2.40 10.56 9.04
N ALA A 79 -3.68 10.87 8.96
CA ALA A 79 -4.64 10.07 8.20
C ALA A 79 -5.78 10.95 7.71
N GLY A 80 -6.13 10.80 6.43
CA GLY A 80 -7.20 11.54 5.79
C GLY A 80 -7.85 10.71 4.69
N GLN A 81 -8.58 11.39 3.83
CA GLN A 81 -9.26 10.77 2.70
C GLN A 81 -8.26 10.26 1.67
N ASN A 82 -8.32 8.96 1.32
CA ASN A 82 -7.44 8.31 0.34
C ASN A 82 -5.92 8.38 0.64
N TRP A 83 -5.54 8.63 1.89
CA TRP A 83 -4.14 8.59 2.33
C TRP A 83 -3.99 8.36 3.83
N PHE A 84 -2.85 7.79 4.23
CA PHE A 84 -2.43 7.72 5.63
C PHE A 84 -0.89 7.65 5.75
N ILE A 85 -0.39 7.93 6.95
CA ILE A 85 1.02 7.87 7.29
C ILE A 85 1.25 6.83 8.39
N LEU A 86 2.23 5.96 8.17
CA LEU A 86 2.79 5.06 9.17
C LEU A 86 4.17 5.56 9.61
N GLN A 87 4.53 5.31 10.87
CA GLN A 87 5.87 5.57 11.40
C GLN A 87 6.67 4.27 11.41
N LEU A 88 7.86 4.25 10.83
CA LEU A 88 8.80 3.15 11.05
C LEU A 88 9.50 3.35 12.40
N ASP A 89 9.51 2.29 13.21
CA ASP A 89 10.31 2.21 14.42
C ASP A 89 11.79 1.88 14.12
N GLU A 90 12.60 1.65 15.15
CA GLU A 90 14.02 1.32 14.99
C GLU A 90 14.27 -0.07 14.38
N ASN A 91 13.28 -0.97 14.48
CA ASN A 91 13.31 -2.32 13.92
C ASN A 91 12.64 -2.39 12.53
N ASN A 92 12.20 -1.25 11.99
CA ASN A 92 11.45 -1.11 10.74
C ASN A 92 10.00 -1.62 10.80
N HIS A 93 9.40 -1.73 11.98
CA HIS A 93 7.98 -2.03 12.08
C HIS A 93 7.14 -0.76 12.01
N TYR A 94 5.93 -0.88 11.48
CA TYR A 94 4.96 0.19 11.42
C TYR A 94 4.22 0.40 12.72
N GLN A 95 4.12 1.67 13.09
CA GLN A 95 3.28 2.21 14.15
C GLN A 95 2.20 3.13 13.55
N TRP A 96 1.00 3.05 14.09
CA TRP A 96 -0.12 3.89 13.70
C TRP A 96 -0.06 5.24 14.42
N LEU A 97 -0.08 6.34 13.66
CA LEU A 97 -0.11 7.70 14.21
C LEU A 97 -1.51 8.32 14.22
N GLY A 98 -2.46 7.70 13.50
CA GLY A 98 -3.84 8.17 13.42
C GLY A 98 -4.68 7.79 14.63
N GLN A 99 -5.97 8.12 14.59
CA GLN A 99 -6.95 7.58 15.52
C GLN A 99 -7.37 6.18 15.07
N ARG A 100 -7.55 5.21 15.99
CA ARG A 100 -8.00 3.85 15.61
C ARG A 100 -9.33 3.86 14.86
N ARG A 101 -10.25 4.74 15.29
CA ARG A 101 -11.56 4.95 14.69
C ARG A 101 -11.55 5.53 13.28
N TYR A 102 -10.38 5.89 12.76
CA TYR A 102 -10.20 6.10 11.32
C TYR A 102 -10.68 4.89 10.52
N PHE A 103 -10.36 3.67 10.98
CA PHE A 103 -10.84 2.45 10.36
C PHE A 103 -12.29 2.16 10.74
N ILE A 104 -13.12 1.85 9.75
CA ILE A 104 -14.56 1.68 9.92
C ILE A 104 -14.84 0.60 10.97
N LEU A 105 -14.15 -0.54 10.92
CA LEU A 105 -14.37 -1.67 11.84
C LEU A 105 -13.89 -1.42 13.29
N GLU A 106 -13.28 -0.28 13.58
CA GLU A 106 -12.96 0.15 14.97
C GLU A 106 -14.08 0.99 15.60
N ASN A 107 -15.16 1.25 14.86
CA ASN A 107 -16.32 1.99 15.35
C ASN A 107 -17.44 1.03 15.77
N GLU A 108 -18.11 1.32 16.88
CA GLU A 108 -19.22 0.50 17.39
C GLU A 108 -20.40 0.45 16.41
N ASN A 109 -20.66 1.55 15.71
CA ASN A 109 -21.70 1.70 14.69
C ASN A 109 -21.23 1.37 13.26
N HIS A 110 -20.15 0.59 13.09
CA HIS A 110 -19.60 0.24 11.77
C HIS A 110 -20.62 -0.35 10.78
N GLN A 111 -21.68 -1.02 11.28
CA GLN A 111 -22.77 -1.54 10.45
C GLN A 111 -23.57 -0.41 9.76
N GLU A 112 -23.65 0.77 10.37
CA GLU A 112 -24.35 1.92 9.79
C GLU A 112 -23.44 2.73 8.85
N ILE A 113 -22.17 2.89 9.23
CA ILE A 113 -21.15 3.67 8.50
C ILE A 113 -20.98 3.19 7.05
N CYS A 114 -21.03 1.87 6.82
CA CYS A 114 -20.84 1.26 5.50
C CYS A 114 -21.95 0.25 5.17
N PHE A 115 -23.19 0.51 5.60
CA PHE A 115 -24.38 -0.31 5.28
C PHE A 115 -24.20 -1.82 5.49
N GLY A 116 -23.42 -2.22 6.51
CA GLY A 116 -23.10 -3.60 6.85
C GLY A 116 -22.15 -4.32 5.89
N GLN A 117 -21.55 -3.62 4.93
CA GLN A 117 -20.69 -4.22 3.89
C GLN A 117 -19.25 -4.43 4.35
N MET A 118 -18.77 -3.65 5.32
CA MET A 118 -17.36 -3.65 5.70
C MET A 118 -16.87 -4.98 6.31
N GLN A 119 -17.64 -5.60 7.21
CA GLN A 119 -17.22 -6.86 7.82
C GLN A 119 -17.15 -8.02 6.80
N PRO A 120 -18.19 -8.26 5.96
CA PRO A 120 -18.11 -9.24 4.88
C PRO A 120 -16.95 -8.99 3.90
N HIS A 121 -16.68 -7.72 3.57
CA HIS A 121 -15.57 -7.34 2.69
C HIS A 121 -14.22 -7.69 3.30
N SER A 122 -14.01 -7.30 4.56
CA SER A 122 -12.80 -7.64 5.32
C SER A 122 -12.59 -9.14 5.40
N ASP A 123 -13.63 -9.91 5.76
CA ASP A 123 -13.54 -11.35 5.88
C ASP A 123 -13.17 -12.01 4.52
N ALA A 124 -13.71 -11.50 3.41
CA ALA A 124 -13.41 -11.99 2.07
C ALA A 124 -11.95 -11.72 1.68
N MET A 125 -11.45 -10.49 1.90
CA MET A 125 -10.07 -10.12 1.61
C MET A 125 -9.07 -10.93 2.43
N HIS A 126 -9.26 -11.01 3.75
CA HIS A 126 -8.38 -11.80 4.63
C HIS A 126 -8.36 -13.28 4.25
N LYS A 127 -9.54 -13.86 4.00
CA LYS A 127 -9.65 -15.26 3.59
C LYS A 127 -8.92 -15.53 2.27
N ASP A 128 -9.02 -14.63 1.30
CA ASP A 128 -8.35 -14.82 0.02
C ASP A 128 -6.85 -14.58 0.10
N TYR A 129 -6.43 -13.54 0.82
CA TYR A 129 -5.03 -13.25 1.12
C TYR A 129 -4.32 -14.44 1.76
N LEU A 130 -4.95 -15.09 2.75
CA LEU A 130 -4.39 -16.29 3.38
C LEU A 130 -4.23 -17.46 2.39
N LYS A 131 -5.14 -17.59 1.42
CA LYS A 131 -5.00 -18.60 0.35
C LYS A 131 -3.87 -18.25 -0.61
N VAL A 132 -3.72 -16.98 -0.97
CA VAL A 132 -2.60 -16.49 -1.80
C VAL A 132 -1.27 -16.79 -1.08
N LYS A 133 -1.18 -16.47 0.21
CA LYS A 133 0.00 -16.73 1.04
C LYS A 133 0.32 -18.22 1.18
N ALA A 134 -0.69 -19.08 1.38
CA ALA A 134 -0.51 -20.52 1.39
C ALA A 134 0.03 -21.05 0.05
N ARG A 135 -0.56 -20.62 -1.07
CA ARG A 135 -0.09 -21.01 -2.42
C ARG A 135 1.35 -20.55 -2.66
N PHE A 136 1.67 -19.30 -2.35
CA PHE A 136 3.03 -18.77 -2.51
C PHE A 136 4.05 -19.57 -1.71
N LYS A 137 3.72 -19.98 -0.48
CA LYS A 137 4.58 -20.82 0.35
C LYS A 137 4.81 -22.21 -0.26
N GLU A 138 3.81 -22.76 -0.95
CA GLU A 138 3.89 -24.07 -1.61
C GLU A 138 4.64 -24.03 -2.94
N THR A 139 4.47 -22.96 -3.74
CA THR A 139 4.95 -22.90 -5.13
C THR A 139 6.14 -21.98 -5.34
N GLY A 140 6.35 -20.98 -4.46
CA GLY A 140 7.29 -19.87 -4.66
C GLY A 140 6.84 -18.84 -5.71
N GLU A 141 5.63 -19.00 -6.26
CA GLU A 141 5.08 -18.14 -7.31
C GLU A 141 3.87 -17.38 -6.79
N MET A 142 3.77 -16.09 -7.12
CA MET A 142 2.57 -15.32 -6.80
C MET A 142 1.47 -15.70 -7.78
N ILE A 143 0.36 -16.22 -7.26
CA ILE A 143 -0.80 -16.60 -8.06
C ILE A 143 -2.06 -16.03 -7.40
N SER A 144 -2.63 -14.99 -8.01
CA SER A 144 -3.89 -14.40 -7.54
C SER A 144 -5.04 -15.39 -7.69
N SER A 145 -6.05 -15.28 -6.83
CA SER A 145 -7.22 -16.16 -6.91
C SER A 145 -8.03 -15.94 -8.20
N SER A 146 -8.00 -14.73 -8.77
CA SER A 146 -8.61 -14.45 -10.07
C SER A 146 -7.90 -15.18 -11.21
N HIS A 147 -6.57 -15.29 -11.18
CA HIS A 147 -5.80 -15.99 -12.20
C HIS A 147 -5.97 -17.51 -12.20
N LEU A 148 -6.41 -18.11 -11.08
CA LEU A 148 -6.69 -19.55 -11.01
C LEU A 148 -7.80 -20.03 -11.97
N LYS A 149 -8.59 -19.10 -12.52
CA LYS A 149 -9.61 -19.40 -13.53
C LYS A 149 -9.02 -19.74 -14.90
N PHE A 150 -7.76 -19.38 -15.14
CA PHE A 150 -7.07 -19.61 -16.40
C PHE A 150 -6.17 -20.85 -16.34
N ASP A 151 -5.94 -21.46 -17.51
CA ASP A 151 -5.05 -22.62 -17.61
C ASP A 151 -3.58 -22.26 -17.31
N LEU A 152 -2.74 -23.29 -17.22
CA LEU A 152 -1.33 -23.11 -16.90
C LEU A 152 -0.55 -22.35 -17.97
N GLU A 153 -0.86 -22.55 -19.25
CA GLU A 153 -0.11 -21.94 -20.35
C GLU A 153 -0.41 -20.44 -20.43
N PHE A 154 -1.67 -20.06 -20.22
CA PHE A 154 -2.04 -18.65 -20.09
C PHE A 154 -1.32 -17.98 -18.92
N ARG A 155 -1.30 -18.62 -17.73
CA ARG A 155 -0.63 -18.06 -16.55
C ARG A 155 0.88 -17.88 -16.72
N LYS A 156 1.55 -18.77 -17.47
CA LYS A 156 2.98 -18.61 -17.80
C LYS A 156 3.23 -17.42 -18.73
N GLN A 157 2.32 -17.15 -19.66
CA GLN A 157 2.43 -16.01 -20.58
C GLN A 157 2.06 -14.68 -19.91
N HIS A 158 1.23 -14.75 -18.86
CA HIS A 158 0.74 -13.61 -18.10
C HIS A 158 1.01 -13.79 -16.60
N PRO A 159 2.28 -13.79 -16.18
CA PRO A 159 2.62 -13.95 -14.77
C PRO A 159 2.04 -12.80 -13.96
N ASN A 160 1.64 -13.09 -12.73
CA ASN A 160 1.21 -12.05 -11.81
C ASN A 160 2.34 -11.07 -11.51
N ILE A 161 1.98 -9.80 -11.33
CA ILE A 161 2.90 -8.73 -10.99
C ILE A 161 3.01 -8.65 -9.47
N LEU A 162 4.25 -8.66 -8.96
CA LEU A 162 4.59 -8.44 -7.55
C LEU A 162 4.62 -6.95 -7.23
N LEU A 163 5.35 -6.19 -8.04
CA LEU A 163 5.40 -4.73 -7.95
C LEU A 163 5.19 -4.18 -9.36
N ASN A 164 4.20 -3.31 -9.51
CA ASN A 164 3.96 -2.56 -10.73
C ASN A 164 5.16 -1.66 -11.00
N TRP A 165 5.74 -1.09 -9.94
CA TRP A 165 6.84 -0.13 -10.02
C TRP A 165 7.70 -0.15 -8.74
N ILE A 166 9.03 -0.02 -8.89
CA ILE A 166 9.95 0.37 -7.81
C ILE A 166 10.96 1.45 -8.26
N GLY A 167 11.15 2.46 -7.41
CA GLY A 167 12.07 3.59 -7.58
C GLY A 167 11.71 4.55 -8.72
N GLY A 168 12.39 5.70 -8.77
CA GLY A 168 12.01 6.78 -9.69
C GLY A 168 10.92 7.67 -9.08
N GLU A 169 10.10 8.29 -9.91
CA GLU A 169 8.95 9.10 -9.49
C GLU A 169 7.67 8.54 -10.14
N PHE A 170 6.52 8.70 -9.48
CA PHE A 170 5.24 8.30 -10.06
C PHE A 170 4.64 9.46 -10.87
N SER A 171 4.00 9.12 -11.98
CA SER A 171 3.38 10.10 -12.88
C SER A 171 2.05 10.63 -12.35
N VAL A 172 1.55 11.71 -12.95
CA VAL A 172 0.22 12.26 -12.66
C VAL A 172 -0.87 11.24 -12.95
N SER A 173 -1.75 11.00 -11.97
CA SER A 173 -2.97 10.20 -12.10
C SER A 173 -4.01 10.66 -11.07
N ASN A 174 -5.04 9.88 -10.77
CA ASN A 174 -6.17 10.33 -9.97
C ASN A 174 -5.90 10.39 -8.46
N TYR A 175 -4.88 9.69 -7.96
CA TYR A 175 -4.46 9.77 -6.55
C TYR A 175 -4.13 11.20 -6.09
N ILE A 176 -3.83 12.12 -7.02
CA ILE A 176 -3.52 13.53 -6.75
C ILE A 176 -4.63 14.21 -5.95
N SER A 177 -5.89 13.92 -6.24
CA SER A 177 -7.02 14.44 -5.49
C SER A 177 -7.63 13.30 -4.69
N PRO A 178 -7.78 13.42 -3.36
CA PRO A 178 -7.69 14.66 -2.57
C PRO A 178 -6.30 14.93 -1.95
N LEU A 179 -5.24 14.20 -2.32
CA LEU A 179 -3.91 14.32 -1.70
C LEU A 179 -3.36 15.76 -1.73
N ASP A 180 -3.62 16.51 -2.80
CA ASP A 180 -3.23 17.90 -3.03
C ASP A 180 -3.81 18.90 -2.02
N GLN A 181 -4.85 18.52 -1.29
CA GLN A 181 -5.42 19.31 -0.20
C GLN A 181 -4.54 19.21 1.06
N TYR A 182 -3.87 18.08 1.26
CA TYR A 182 -3.12 17.76 2.48
C TYR A 182 -1.61 17.94 2.31
N PHE A 183 -1.08 17.74 1.11
CA PHE A 183 0.35 17.82 0.81
C PHE A 183 0.65 18.91 -0.22
N ASN A 184 1.89 19.40 -0.20
CA ASN A 184 2.39 20.32 -1.21
C ASN A 184 2.90 19.50 -2.39
N LEU A 185 2.13 19.44 -3.48
CA LEU A 185 2.52 18.70 -4.68
C LEU A 185 3.25 19.60 -5.68
N GLN A 186 4.44 19.19 -6.09
CA GLN A 186 5.21 19.85 -7.13
C GLN A 186 5.26 18.97 -8.37
N PHE A 187 4.90 19.55 -9.50
CA PHE A 187 4.83 18.85 -10.78
C PHE A 187 6.03 19.25 -11.63
N ILE A 188 6.83 18.27 -12.01
CA ILE A 188 8.04 18.45 -12.79
C ILE A 188 7.76 18.00 -14.22
N ASN A 189 8.34 18.69 -15.21
CA ASN A 189 8.16 18.40 -16.64
C ASN A 189 6.67 18.31 -17.07
N ARG A 190 5.82 19.21 -16.55
CA ARG A 190 4.39 19.23 -16.85
C ARG A 190 4.09 19.09 -18.34
N ARG A 191 3.10 18.25 -18.68
CA ARG A 191 2.63 18.04 -20.07
C ARG A 191 3.68 17.43 -20.99
N THR A 192 4.60 16.64 -20.46
CA THR A 192 5.50 15.77 -21.22
C THR A 192 5.32 14.33 -20.78
N ASP A 193 5.91 13.40 -21.54
CA ASP A 193 5.89 11.96 -21.19
C ASP A 193 6.72 11.65 -19.92
N ASP A 194 7.50 12.61 -19.44
CA ASP A 194 8.36 12.52 -18.25
C ASP A 194 7.80 13.34 -17.08
N GLU A 195 6.48 13.52 -17.03
CA GLU A 195 5.82 14.28 -15.95
C GLU A 195 5.90 13.51 -14.62
N GLU A 196 6.48 14.15 -13.60
CA GLU A 196 6.70 13.58 -12.28
C GLU A 196 5.98 14.40 -11.20
N VAL A 197 5.49 13.73 -10.16
CA VAL A 197 4.89 14.39 -8.99
C VAL A 197 5.78 14.19 -7.77
N HIS A 198 6.35 15.28 -7.27
CA HIS A 198 7.02 15.30 -5.98
C HIS A 198 6.05 15.69 -4.87
N VAL A 199 6.05 14.92 -3.79
CA VAL A 199 5.17 15.12 -2.63
C VAL A 199 5.97 15.72 -1.47
N TYR A 200 5.47 16.80 -0.88
CA TYR A 200 6.06 17.43 0.30
C TYR A 200 5.03 17.60 1.41
N ASP A 201 5.46 17.46 2.66
CA ASP A 201 4.60 17.84 3.79
C ASP A 201 4.50 19.36 3.98
N LYS A 202 3.70 19.79 4.95
CA LYS A 202 3.51 21.22 5.29
C LYS A 202 4.76 21.89 5.89
N GLN A 203 5.83 21.15 6.16
CA GLN A 203 7.14 21.68 6.58
C GLN A 203 8.18 21.58 5.45
N ASP A 204 7.74 21.37 4.20
CA ASP A 204 8.57 21.26 2.99
C ASP A 204 9.59 20.11 3.04
N ARG A 205 9.33 19.06 3.83
CA ARG A 205 10.11 17.82 3.79
C ARG A 205 9.55 16.89 2.71
N ARG A 206 10.44 16.28 1.94
CA ARG A 206 10.08 15.47 0.76
C ARG A 206 9.70 14.04 1.14
N TYR A 207 8.60 13.57 0.57
CA TYR A 207 8.27 12.16 0.44
C TYR A 207 8.75 11.67 -0.93
N TYR A 208 9.58 10.63 -0.93
CA TYR A 208 10.13 10.01 -2.14
C TYR A 208 9.32 8.79 -2.50
N PHE A 209 8.95 8.65 -3.77
CA PHE A 209 8.27 7.45 -4.23
C PHE A 209 9.17 6.21 -4.07
N ILE A 210 8.62 5.14 -3.51
CA ILE A 210 9.34 3.88 -3.28
C ILE A 210 8.86 2.82 -4.26
N ALA A 211 7.58 2.50 -4.23
CA ALA A 211 7.01 1.43 -5.03
C ALA A 211 5.49 1.53 -5.12
N CYS A 212 4.92 0.80 -6.07
CA CYS A 212 3.49 0.49 -6.10
C CYS A 212 3.19 -0.94 -6.52
N ALA A 213 2.02 -1.42 -6.10
CA ALA A 213 1.45 -2.68 -6.55
C ALA A 213 -0.08 -2.61 -6.57
N SER A 214 -0.69 -3.41 -7.43
CA SER A 214 -2.14 -3.60 -7.44
C SER A 214 -2.60 -4.52 -6.31
N GLY A 215 -3.47 -4.04 -5.42
CA GLY A 215 -3.92 -4.79 -4.23
C GLY A 215 -4.70 -6.07 -4.58
N TRP A 216 -5.45 -6.04 -5.68
CA TRP A 216 -6.22 -7.18 -6.19
C TRP A 216 -5.36 -8.32 -6.76
N GLN A 217 -4.04 -8.12 -6.93
CA GLN A 217 -3.12 -9.23 -7.22
C GLN A 217 -2.96 -10.14 -5.99
N TYR A 218 -3.12 -9.57 -4.79
CA TYR A 218 -2.82 -10.22 -3.52
C TYR A 218 -4.04 -10.73 -2.76
N CYS A 219 -5.24 -10.29 -3.14
CA CYS A 219 -6.51 -10.74 -2.57
C CYS A 219 -7.68 -10.37 -3.49
N THR A 220 -8.91 -10.41 -3.00
CA THR A 220 -10.13 -10.16 -3.81
C THR A 220 -10.39 -8.70 -4.14
N SER A 221 -9.70 -7.75 -3.52
CA SER A 221 -9.96 -6.31 -3.65
C SER A 221 -8.69 -5.48 -3.40
N GLY A 222 -8.74 -4.20 -3.71
CA GLY A 222 -7.69 -3.22 -3.44
C GLY A 222 -7.50 -2.26 -4.59
N ALA A 223 -6.75 -1.20 -4.35
CA ALA A 223 -6.42 -0.19 -5.35
C ALA A 223 -5.66 -0.78 -6.54
N ASP A 224 -5.78 -0.13 -7.70
CA ASP A 224 -5.02 -0.51 -8.90
C ASP A 224 -3.54 -0.17 -8.74
N ASP A 225 -3.23 0.93 -8.06
CA ASP A 225 -1.90 1.20 -7.54
C ASP A 225 -1.97 1.67 -6.09
N ILE A 226 -1.46 0.84 -5.18
CA ILE A 226 -1.11 1.25 -3.83
C ILE A 226 0.23 1.96 -3.90
N LEU A 227 0.24 3.29 -3.76
CA LEU A 227 1.44 4.11 -3.88
C LEU A 227 2.07 4.29 -2.51
N MET A 228 3.33 3.90 -2.37
CA MET A 228 4.11 4.05 -1.14
C MET A 228 5.24 5.06 -1.31
N TYR A 229 5.27 6.05 -0.44
CA TYR A 229 6.30 7.08 -0.39
C TYR A 229 6.99 7.11 0.97
N TYR A 230 8.26 7.49 1.01
CA TYR A 230 9.09 7.51 2.21
C TYR A 230 9.72 8.88 2.46
N GLN A 231 9.63 9.37 3.68
CA GLN A 231 10.33 10.56 4.17
C GLN A 231 11.48 10.13 5.10
N PRO A 232 12.74 10.15 4.65
CA PRO A 232 13.87 9.59 5.40
C PRO A 232 14.18 10.34 6.69
N GLU A 233 13.94 11.65 6.74
CA GLU A 233 14.27 12.51 7.89
C GLU A 233 13.43 12.15 9.13
N THR A 234 12.19 11.73 8.94
CA THR A 234 11.27 11.36 10.01
C THR A 234 10.98 9.86 10.07
N LYS A 235 11.49 9.09 9.09
CA LYS A 235 11.13 7.68 8.86
C LYS A 235 9.61 7.45 8.72
N ARG A 236 8.91 8.40 8.10
CA ARG A 236 7.46 8.29 7.85
C ARG A 236 7.20 7.70 6.48
N VAL A 237 6.16 6.88 6.39
CA VAL A 237 5.72 6.25 5.15
C VAL A 237 4.32 6.71 4.84
N LEU A 238 4.17 7.41 3.71
CA LEU A 238 2.89 7.86 3.19
C LEU A 238 2.35 6.80 2.22
N PHE A 239 1.12 6.39 2.44
CA PHE A 239 0.34 5.60 1.50
C PHE A 239 -0.75 6.47 0.89
N THR A 240 -0.95 6.33 -0.41
CA THR A 240 -2.08 6.89 -1.16
C THR A 240 -2.40 5.95 -2.32
N PHE A 241 -3.54 6.13 -2.97
CA PHE A 241 -4.11 5.08 -3.82
C PHE A 241 -4.64 5.65 -5.13
N ASP A 242 -4.25 5.00 -6.21
CA ASP A 242 -4.80 5.22 -7.54
C ASP A 242 -5.84 4.14 -7.84
N TRP A 243 -6.97 4.57 -8.41
CA TRP A 243 -8.14 3.71 -8.68
C TRP A 243 -8.58 3.89 -10.13
N THR A 244 -8.86 2.82 -10.87
CA THR A 244 -9.31 2.90 -12.27
C THR A 244 -10.60 2.16 -12.56
#